data_AF-A0A3M2EEG2-F1
#
_entry.id   AF-A0A3M2EEG2-F1
#
_cell.length_a   1.000
_cell.length_b   1.000
_cell.length_c   1.000
_cell.angle_alpha   90.00
_cell.angle_beta   90.00
_cell.angle_gamma   90.00
#
_symmetry.space_group_name_H-M   'P 1'
#
loop_
_entity.id
_entity.type
_entity.pdbx_description
1 polymer ?
#
loop_
_entity_poly.entity_id
_entity_poly.type
_entity_poly.pdbx_seq_one_letter_code
_entity_poly.pdbx_strand_id
1 'polypeptide(L)'
;FGTLRGVEGWEKLVVSVRFQVAPDGSLIGDVVPHDPANPQGNFRRAFEAARRAILIAARRGEIRFPPQEKYERWKDIIITFDPKSQDVGF
;
A
#
# COMPACT_ATOMS: atom_id res chain seq x y z
N PHE A 1 21.16 13.34 -11.97
CA PHE A 1 19.75 13.01 -12.21
C PHE A 1 19.70 11.93 -13.28
N GLY A 2 19.53 10.66 -12.88
CA GLY A 2 19.50 9.53 -13.80
C GLY A 2 18.10 9.35 -14.36
N THR A 3 17.92 9.64 -15.64
CA THR A 3 16.66 9.49 -16.37
C THR A 3 16.31 8.01 -16.47
N LEU A 4 15.22 7.59 -15.81
CA LEU A 4 14.67 6.23 -15.88
C LEU A 4 13.91 6.00 -17.21
N ARG A 5 14.60 6.16 -18.35
CA ARG A 5 14.05 5.87 -19.68
C ARG A 5 14.56 4.50 -20.11
N GLY A 6 13.72 3.46 -20.01
CA GLY A 6 14.03 2.18 -20.68
C GLY A 6 13.81 0.89 -19.91
N VAL A 7 12.79 0.76 -19.05
CA VAL A 7 12.23 -0.59 -18.80
C VAL A 7 10.82 -0.59 -19.38
N GLU A 8 10.66 -1.27 -20.49
CA GLU A 8 9.33 -1.55 -21.04
C GLU A 8 8.53 -2.32 -19.97
N GLY A 9 7.38 -1.79 -19.56
CA GLY A 9 6.49 -2.43 -18.57
C GLY A 9 6.27 -1.71 -17.23
N TRP A 10 6.91 -0.57 -16.94
CA TRP A 10 6.55 0.25 -15.75
C TRP A 10 5.10 0.73 -15.75
N GLU A 11 4.51 0.78 -16.95
CA GLU A 11 3.22 1.35 -17.24
C GLU A 11 2.00 0.57 -16.72
N LYS A 12 2.22 -0.58 -16.06
CA LYS A 12 1.15 -1.44 -15.51
C LYS A 12 1.56 -2.10 -14.18
N LEU A 13 2.44 -1.49 -13.39
CA LEU A 13 2.81 -2.02 -12.07
C LEU A 13 1.80 -1.59 -11.01
N VAL A 14 0.54 -1.95 -11.23
CA VAL A 14 -0.53 -1.77 -10.26
C VAL A 14 -0.45 -2.90 -9.26
N VAL A 15 -0.27 -2.58 -7.98
CA VAL A 15 -0.29 -3.55 -6.88
C VAL A 15 -1.29 -3.13 -5.83
N SER A 16 -2.19 -4.04 -5.49
CA SER A 16 -3.10 -3.89 -4.36
C SER A 16 -2.53 -4.62 -3.16
N VAL A 17 -2.51 -3.98 -2.01
CA VAL A 17 -2.08 -4.56 -0.74
C VAL A 17 -3.19 -4.49 0.28
N ARG A 18 -3.31 -5.54 1.08
CA ARG A 18 -4.24 -5.62 2.19
C ARG A 18 -3.48 -5.58 3.50
N PHE A 19 -4.00 -4.85 4.46
CA PHE A 19 -3.48 -4.84 5.83
C PHE A 19 -4.58 -4.46 6.82
N GLN A 20 -4.34 -4.79 8.08
CA GLN A 20 -5.21 -4.39 9.17
C GLN A 20 -4.52 -3.39 10.07
N VAL A 21 -5.32 -2.57 10.74
CA VAL A 21 -4.88 -1.50 11.62
C VAL A 21 -5.70 -1.51 12.90
N ALA A 22 -5.06 -1.14 14.00
CA ALA A 22 -5.69 -0.95 15.29
C ALA A 22 -6.29 0.46 15.40
N PRO A 23 -7.15 0.72 16.40
CA PRO A 23 -7.78 2.04 16.57
C PRO A 23 -6.79 3.17 16.81
N ASP A 24 -5.58 2.86 17.28
CA ASP A 24 -4.48 3.80 17.49
C ASP A 24 -3.66 4.10 16.21
N GLY A 25 -4.03 3.48 15.07
CA GLY A 25 -3.34 3.62 13.79
C GLY A 25 -2.14 2.70 13.62
N SER A 26 -1.83 1.85 14.60
CA SER A 26 -0.79 0.83 14.46
C SER A 26 -1.25 -0.32 13.55
N LEU A 27 -0.33 -1.02 12.90
CA LEU A 27 -0.67 -2.17 12.05
C LEU A 27 -0.96 -3.41 12.90
N ILE A 28 -2.02 -4.13 12.54
CA ILE A 28 -2.32 -5.46 13.06
C ILE A 28 -1.83 -6.48 12.04
N GLY A 29 -0.81 -7.26 12.42
CA GLY A 29 -0.23 -8.29 11.56
C GLY A 29 0.62 -7.73 10.42
N ASP A 30 0.73 -8.50 9.34
CA ASP A 30 1.55 -8.17 8.18
C ASP A 30 0.73 -7.52 7.04
N VAL A 31 1.42 -6.71 6.24
CA VAL A 31 0.91 -6.25 4.95
C VAL A 31 1.06 -7.38 3.94
N VAL A 32 -0.03 -7.79 3.31
CA VAL A 32 -0.09 -8.91 2.37
C VAL A 32 -0.49 -8.44 0.97
N PRO A 33 -0.03 -9.12 -0.09
CA PRO A 33 -0.51 -8.82 -1.44
C PRO A 33 -2.00 -9.16 -1.57
N HIS A 34 -2.77 -8.25 -2.15
CA HIS A 34 -4.17 -8.46 -2.50
C HIS A 34 -4.33 -8.80 -3.97
N ASP A 35 -3.70 -8.00 -4.86
CA ASP A 35 -3.71 -8.23 -6.30
C ASP A 35 -2.43 -7.65 -6.96
N PRO A 36 -1.65 -8.46 -7.70
CA PRO A 36 -1.75 -9.92 -7.79
C PRO A 36 -1.43 -10.57 -6.43
N ALA A 37 -2.20 -11.60 -6.06
CA ALA A 37 -2.03 -12.33 -4.80
C ALA A 37 -0.65 -13.01 -4.64
N ASN A 38 0.04 -13.28 -5.76
CA ASN A 38 1.41 -13.80 -5.77
C ASN A 38 2.28 -12.95 -6.72
N PRO A 39 2.78 -11.78 -6.26
CA PRO A 39 3.51 -10.86 -7.11
C PRO A 39 4.90 -11.43 -7.47
N GLN A 40 5.24 -11.40 -8.76
CA GLN A 40 6.53 -11.86 -9.29
C GLN A 40 7.27 -10.74 -10.03
N GLY A 41 8.61 -10.89 -10.15
CA GLY A 41 9.45 -9.94 -10.88
C GLY A 41 9.25 -8.49 -10.42
N ASN A 42 8.82 -7.63 -11.34
CA ASN A 42 8.59 -6.22 -11.05
C ASN A 42 7.42 -5.97 -10.08
N PHE A 43 6.36 -6.79 -10.11
CA PHE A 43 5.26 -6.70 -9.15
C PHE A 43 5.73 -6.98 -7.71
N ARG A 44 6.70 -7.89 -7.53
CA ARG A 44 7.29 -8.14 -6.21
C ARG A 44 8.01 -6.91 -5.67
N ARG A 45 8.77 -6.22 -6.52
CA ARG A 45 9.47 -4.98 -6.14
C ARG A 45 8.49 -3.87 -5.80
N ALA A 46 7.40 -3.72 -6.57
CA ALA A 46 6.34 -2.77 -6.31
C ALA A 46 5.63 -3.07 -4.98
N PHE A 47 5.29 -4.35 -4.72
CA PHE A 47 4.73 -4.81 -3.45
C PHE A 47 5.65 -4.48 -2.26
N GLU A 48 6.95 -4.78 -2.38
CA GLU A 48 7.90 -4.47 -1.30
C GLU A 48 8.10 -2.97 -1.08
N ALA A 49 7.94 -2.14 -2.11
CA ALA A 49 7.92 -0.69 -1.96
C ALA A 49 6.65 -0.21 -1.22
N ALA A 50 5.47 -0.69 -1.63
CA ALA A 50 4.19 -0.40 -0.98
C ALA A 50 4.18 -0.82 0.50
N ARG A 51 4.62 -2.06 0.79
CA ARG A 51 4.75 -2.57 2.17
C ARG A 51 5.63 -1.68 3.03
N ARG A 52 6.79 -1.24 2.51
CA ARG A 52 7.69 -0.34 3.23
C ARG A 52 7.06 1.02 3.51
N ALA A 53 6.34 1.60 2.55
CA ALA A 53 5.67 2.88 2.73
C ALA A 53 4.62 2.81 3.85
N ILE A 54 3.80 1.76 3.86
CA ILE A 54 2.77 1.53 4.89
C ILE A 54 3.41 1.36 6.28
N LEU A 55 4.47 0.56 6.38
CA LEU A 55 5.19 0.38 7.64
C LEU A 55 5.81 1.68 8.17
N ILE A 56 6.33 2.54 7.28
CA ILE A 56 6.88 3.84 7.66
C ILE A 56 5.75 4.77 8.14
N ALA A 57 4.64 4.86 7.41
CA ALA A 57 3.50 5.69 7.78
C ALA A 57 2.92 5.27 9.14
N ALA A 58 2.77 3.96 9.37
CA ALA A 58 2.31 3.42 10.66
C ALA A 58 3.26 3.82 11.80
N ARG A 59 4.58 3.65 11.62
CA ARG A 59 5.60 4.03 12.62
C ARG A 59 5.63 5.53 12.92
N ARG A 60 5.26 6.36 11.94
CA ARG A 60 5.16 7.81 12.09
C ARG A 60 3.82 8.28 12.68
N GLY A 61 2.87 7.37 12.87
CA GLY A 61 1.51 7.73 13.31
C GLY A 61 0.73 8.53 12.25
N GLU A 62 1.08 8.37 10.97
CA GLU A 62 0.42 9.07 9.86
C GLU A 62 -0.88 8.38 9.43
N ILE A 63 -1.09 7.12 9.82
CA ILE A 63 -2.32 6.38 9.57
C ILE A 63 -3.37 6.80 10.60
N ARG A 64 -4.33 7.64 10.19
CA ARG A 64 -5.43 8.11 11.04
C ARG A 64 -6.71 7.39 10.70
N PHE A 65 -7.41 6.92 11.73
CA PHE A 65 -8.72 6.30 11.60
C PHE A 65 -9.83 7.22 12.10
N PRO A 66 -11.03 7.16 11.48
CA PRO A 66 -12.19 7.87 12.00
C PRO A 66 -12.67 7.24 13.31
N PRO A 67 -13.54 7.94 14.05
CA PRO A 67 -14.02 7.51 15.36
C PRO A 67 -14.52 6.06 15.40
N GLN A 68 -14.33 5.45 16.57
CA GLN A 68 -14.51 4.02 16.90
C GLN A 68 -15.75 3.35 16.31
N GLU A 69 -16.86 4.08 16.16
CA GLU A 69 -18.12 3.56 15.60
C GLU A 69 -17.99 3.01 14.16
N LYS A 70 -16.99 3.46 13.40
CA LYS A 70 -16.73 2.99 12.03
C LYS A 70 -15.57 2.01 11.93
N TYR A 71 -14.83 1.80 13.02
CA TYR A 71 -13.61 1.01 13.04
C TYR A 71 -13.84 -0.44 12.59
N GLU A 72 -14.87 -1.11 13.10
CA GLU A 72 -15.18 -2.51 12.73
C GLU A 72 -15.38 -2.71 11.23
N ARG A 73 -15.83 -1.66 10.52
CA ARG A 73 -16.00 -1.70 9.07
C ARG A 73 -14.73 -1.35 8.30
N TRP A 74 -13.79 -0.60 8.89
CA TRP A 74 -12.68 0.02 8.15
C TRP A 74 -11.31 -0.56 8.55
N LYS A 75 -11.27 -1.44 9.55
CA LYS A 75 -10.03 -2.08 10.03
C LYS A 75 -9.31 -2.93 8.98
N ASP A 76 -10.00 -3.41 7.94
CA ASP A 76 -9.41 -4.10 6.79
C ASP A 76 -9.29 -3.12 5.64
N ILE A 77 -8.05 -2.69 5.36
CA ILE A 77 -7.77 -1.73 4.29
C ILE A 77 -7.17 -2.46 3.10
N ILE A 78 -7.69 -2.14 1.92
CA ILE A 78 -7.05 -2.49 0.64
C ILE A 78 -6.63 -1.19 -0.03
N ILE A 79 -5.33 -1.03 -0.27
CA ILE A 79 -4.77 0.13 -1.00
C ILE A 79 -4.19 -0.35 -2.31
N THR A 80 -4.58 0.32 -3.40
CA THR A 80 -4.02 0.12 -4.72
C THR A 80 -2.95 1.17 -5.00
N PHE A 81 -1.72 0.71 -5.22
CA PHE A 81 -0.62 1.54 -5.68
C PHE A 81 -0.57 1.44 -7.20
N ASP A 82 -0.97 2.52 -7.88
CA ASP A 82 -0.83 2.66 -9.33
C ASP A 82 0.17 3.81 -9.63
N PRO A 83 1.37 3.51 -10.15
CA PRO A 83 2.36 4.54 -10.48
C PRO A 83 1.95 5.44 -11.66
N LYS A 84 0.92 5.07 -12.45
CA LYS A 84 0.33 5.97 -13.46
C LYS A 84 -0.68 6.95 -12.87
N SER A 85 -1.30 6.60 -11.74
CA SER A 85 -2.19 7.50 -11.02
C SER A 85 -1.36 8.39 -10.12
N GLN A 86 -0.99 9.58 -10.59
CA GLN A 86 -0.49 10.65 -9.72
C GLN A 86 -1.58 11.26 -8.81
N ASP A 87 -2.76 10.64 -8.71
CA ASP A 87 -3.80 11.04 -7.76
C ASP A 87 -3.78 10.14 -6.52
N VAL A 88 -3.13 10.64 -5.46
CA VAL A 88 -3.39 10.23 -4.08
C VAL A 88 -4.58 11.04 -3.57
N GLY A 89 -5.80 10.53 -3.77
CA GLY A 89 -7.01 11.09 -3.18
C GLY A 89 -7.13 10.67 -1.72
N PHE A 90 -7.12 11.64 -0.79
CA PHE A 90 -7.41 11.46 0.63
C PHE A 90 -8.91 11.54 0.92
#